data_AF-A0A2D5BRB1-F1
#
_entry.id   AF-A0A2D5BRB1-F1
#
_cell.length_a   1.000
_cell.length_b   1.000
_cell.length_c   1.000
_cell.angle_alpha   90.00
_cell.angle_beta   90.00
_cell.angle_gamma   90.00
#
_symmetry.space_group_name_H-M   'P 1'
#
loop_
_entity.id
_entity.type
_entity.pdbx_description
1 polymer ?
#
loop_
_entity_poly.entity_id
_entity_poly.type
_entity_poly.pdbx_seq_one_letter_code
_entity_poly.pdbx_strand_id
1 'polypeptide(L)' 'MHRAEVRNEYTFEVALSANKVQIRTAIEDIYDVKLLRVNTSVKTGLVRRFGWNWSKDSNSKKAIVKLAEGYKIDLL' A
#
# COMPACT_ATOMS: atom_id res chain seq x y z
N MET A 1 16.98 4.71 -0.19
CA MET A 1 16.21 5.57 -1.11
C MET A 1 14.73 5.48 -0.76
N HIS A 2 14.15 6.53 -0.17
CA HIS A 2 12.71 6.59 0.11
C HIS A 2 11.99 6.94 -1.20
N ARG A 3 11.15 6.03 -1.71
CA ARG A 3 10.44 6.21 -3.00
C ARG A 3 9.50 7.43 -3.00
N ALA A 4 9.04 7.86 -1.83
CA ALA A 4 8.15 9.00 -1.67
C ALA A 4 8.80 10.31 -2.16
N GLU A 5 10.02 10.62 -1.74
CA GLU A 5 10.69 11.88 -2.10
C GLU A 5 11.23 11.91 -3.53
N VAL A 6 11.71 10.76 -4.02
CA VAL A 6 12.38 10.70 -5.33
C VAL A 6 11.39 10.50 -6.48
N ARG A 7 10.25 9.85 -6.23
CA ARG A 7 9.31 9.41 -7.29
C ARG A 7 7.85 9.80 -7.05
N ASN A 8 7.51 10.52 -5.97
CA ASN A 8 6.13 10.74 -5.53
C ASN A 8 5.32 9.43 -5.46
N GLU A 9 5.98 8.36 -5.02
CA GLU A 9 5.39 7.03 -4.85
C GLU A 9 5.20 6.71 -3.37
N TYR A 10 3.96 6.46 -2.96
CA TYR A 10 3.56 6.13 -1.60
C TYR A 10 3.14 4.69 -1.51
N THR A 11 3.41 4.03 -0.37
CA THR A 11 3.03 2.63 -0.15
C THR A 11 2.04 2.53 1.00
N PHE A 12 0.88 1.96 0.74
CA PHE A 12 -0.18 1.72 1.71
C PHE A 12 -0.34 0.23 1.98
N GLU A 13 -0.63 -0.13 3.22
CA GLU A 13 -1.17 -1.45 3.54
C GLU A 13 -2.69 -1.39 3.37
N VAL A 14 -3.22 -2.32 2.57
CA VAL A 14 -4.63 -2.33 2.17
C VAL A 14 -5.24 -3.71 2.40
N ALA A 15 -6.56 -3.77 2.43
CA ALA A 15 -7.29 -5.02 2.57
C ALA A 15 -6.99 -6.01 1.43
N LEU A 16 -6.88 -7.29 1.78
CA LEU A 16 -6.63 -8.38 0.82
C LEU A 16 -7.75 -8.54 -0.24
N SER A 17 -8.96 -8.10 0.06
CA SER A 17 -10.10 -8.11 -0.87
C SER A 17 -10.16 -6.88 -1.80
N ALA A 18 -9.42 -5.81 -1.50
CA ALA A 18 -9.56 -4.54 -2.21
C ALA A 18 -9.05 -4.59 -3.67
N ASN A 19 -9.84 -4.05 -4.59
CA ASN A 19 -9.44 -3.88 -6.00
C ASN A 19 -8.74 -2.53 -6.21
N LYS A 20 -7.96 -2.40 -7.29
CA LYS A 20 -7.22 -1.18 -7.65
C LYS A 20 -8.12 0.04 -7.82
N VAL A 21 -9.33 -0.14 -8.35
CA VAL A 21 -10.30 0.95 -8.53
C VAL A 21 -10.76 1.49 -7.17
N GLN A 22 -11.11 0.59 -6.24
CA GLN A 22 -11.52 0.97 -4.89
C GLN A 22 -10.40 1.68 -4.14
N ILE A 23 -9.17 1.16 -4.24
CA ILE A 23 -7.98 1.77 -3.62
C ILE A 23 -7.75 3.17 -4.18
N ARG A 24 -7.91 3.35 -5.50
CA ARG A 24 -7.75 4.65 -6.14
C ARG A 24 -8.75 5.65 -5.58
N THR A 25 -10.04 5.34 -5.65
CA THR A 25 -11.11 6.23 -5.19
C THR A 25 -10.94 6.57 -3.72
N ALA A 26 -10.71 5.58 -2.86
CA ALA A 26 -10.53 5.83 -1.43
C ALA A 26 -9.35 6.76 -1.12
N ILE A 27 -8.21 6.61 -1.81
CA ILE A 27 -7.04 7.49 -1.58
C ILE A 27 -7.28 8.88 -2.14
N GLU A 28 -7.89 9.01 -3.32
CA GLU A 28 -8.23 10.31 -3.90
C GLU A 28 -9.22 11.07 -2.99
N ASP A 29 -10.20 10.37 -2.39
CA ASP A 29 -11.21 10.98 -1.51
C ASP A 29 -10.66 11.34 -0.13
N ILE A 30 -9.84 10.48 0.49
CA ILE A 30 -9.33 10.71 1.86
C ILE A 30 -8.26 11.80 1.89
N TYR A 31 -7.42 11.86 0.85
CA TYR A 31 -6.26 12.76 0.82
C TYR A 31 -6.43 13.94 -0.14
N ASP A 32 -7.55 14.05 -0.85
CA ASP A 32 -7.83 15.07 -1.87
C ASP A 32 -6.69 15.22 -2.89
N VAL A 33 -6.16 14.08 -3.35
CA VAL A 33 -5.03 14.01 -4.30
C VAL A 33 -5.47 13.40 -5.63
N LYS A 34 -4.69 13.62 -6.68
CA LYS A 34 -4.84 12.91 -7.95
C LYS A 34 -3.78 11.83 -8.13
N LEU A 35 -4.23 10.63 -8.53
CA LEU A 35 -3.37 9.48 -8.79
C LEU A 35 -3.13 9.27 -10.28
N LEU A 36 -1.87 9.03 -10.64
CA LEU A 36 -1.48 8.60 -11.99
C LEU A 36 -1.62 7.08 -12.15
N ARG A 37 -1.19 6.33 -11.13
CA ARG A 37 -1.14 4.86 -11.21
C ARG A 37 -1.21 4.21 -9.84
N VAL A 38 -1.87 3.06 -9.78
CA VAL A 38 -1.90 2.17 -8.61
C VAL A 38 -1.36 0.79 -8.99
N ASN A 39 -0.35 0.34 -8.26
CA ASN A 39 0.21 -1.00 -8.34
C ASN A 39 -0.05 -1.72 -7.03
N THR A 40 -0.51 -2.96 -7.09
CA THR A 40 -0.80 -3.76 -5.89
C THR A 40 0.02 -5.04 -5.93
N SER A 41 0.51 -5.45 -4.76
CA SER A 41 1.18 -6.74 -4.59
C SER A 41 0.72 -7.37 -3.27
N VAL A 42 0.46 -8.67 -3.30
CA VAL A 42 0.13 -9.44 -2.08
C VAL A 42 1.41 -10.09 -1.59
N LYS A 43 1.76 -9.82 -0.33
CA LYS A 43 2.83 -10.50 0.38
C LYS A 43 2.22 -11.66 1.17
N THR A 44 2.64 -12.87 0.84
CA THR A 44 2.31 -14.05 1.64
C THR A 44 3.01 -13.95 3.00
N GLY A 45 2.26 -14.18 4.07
CA GLY A 45 2.78 -14.25 5.42
C GLY A 45 3.77 -15.40 5.56
N LEU A 46 4.83 -15.16 6.33
CA LEU A 46 5.87 -16.15 6.56
C LEU A 46 5.36 -17.18 7.57
N VAL A 47 5.67 -18.46 7.32
CA VAL A 47 5.48 -19.51 8.32
C VAL A 47 6.68 -19.47 9.25
N ARG A 48 6.42 -19.30 10.54
CA ARG A 48 7.44 -19.17 11.58
C ARG A 48 7.12 -20.13 12.71
N ARG A 49 8.16 -20.56 13.43
CA ARG A 49 7.99 -21.37 14.62
C ARG A 49 7.75 -20.47 15.82
N PHE A 50 6.69 -20.74 16.57
CA PHE A 50 6.36 -20.07 17.81
C PHE A 50 6.39 -21.11 18.95
N GLY A 51 7.56 -21.25 19.59
CA GLY A 51 7.82 -22.27 20.59
C GLY A 51 7.72 -23.69 20.01
N TRP A 52 6.80 -24.50 20.53
CA TRP A 52 6.56 -25.85 20.02
C TRP A 52 5.76 -25.86 18.71
N ASN A 53 4.89 -24.86 18.49
CA ASN A 53 3.94 -24.84 17.38
C ASN A 53 4.47 -24.07 16.16
N TRP A 54 3.91 -24.38 14.98
CA TRP A 54 4.10 -23.60 13.77
C TRP A 54 2.95 -22.62 13.61
N SER A 55 3.25 -21.37 13.27
CA SER A 55 2.26 -20.33 13.05
C SER A 55 2.59 -19.55 11.79
N LYS A 56 1.56 -19.04 11.11
CA LYS A 56 1.74 -18.27 9.88
C LYS A 56 1.33 -16.82 10.14
N ASP A 57 2.19 -15.90 9.76
CA ASP A 57 1.87 -14.47 9.79
C ASP A 57 0.69 -14.18 8.83
N SER A 58 -0.03 -13.09 9.10
CA SER A 58 -1.10 -12.64 8.20
C SER A 58 -0.54 -12.23 6.84
N ASN A 59 -1.25 -12.58 5.77
CA ASN A 59 -0.97 -12.03 4.46
C ASN A 59 -1.29 -10.53 4.48
N SER A 60 -0.48 -9.72 3.80
CA SER A 60 -0.76 -8.30 3.63
C SER A 60 -0.75 -7.93 2.15
N LYS A 61 -1.62 -6.98 1.77
CA LYS A 61 -1.59 -6.41 0.42
C LYS A 61 -0.97 -5.02 0.52
N LYS A 62 0.06 -4.79 -0.29
CA LYS A 62 0.71 -3.48 -0.45
C LYS A 62 0.19 -2.82 -1.70
N ALA A 63 -0.23 -1.57 -1.59
CA ALA A 63 -0.57 -0.70 -2.71
C ALA A 63 0.50 0.38 -2.84
N ILE A 64 1.24 0.34 -3.95
CA ILE A 64 2.17 1.40 -4.34
C ILE A 64 1.41 2.33 -5.27
N VAL A 65 1.23 3.57 -4.86
CA VAL A 65 0.49 4.58 -5.60
C VAL A 65 1.42 5.70 -6.03
N LYS A 66 1.26 6.14 -7.27
CA LYS A 66 1.99 7.29 -7.83
C LYS A 66 1.05 8.48 -7.91
N LEU A 67 1.40 9.56 -7.23
CA LEU A 67 0.66 10.81 -7.28
C LEU A 67 0.96 11.57 -8.59
N ALA A 68 0.03 12.43 -9.00
CA ALA A 68 0.29 13.46 -9.99
C ALA A 68 1.29 14.49 -9.45
N GLU A 69 1.95 15.20 -10.34
CA GLU A 69 2.88 16.27 -9.99
C GLU A 69 2.14 17.37 -9.21
N GLY A 70 2.78 17.92 -8.18
CA GLY A 70 2.20 18.95 -7.31
C GLY A 70 1.38 18.45 -6.12
N TYR A 71 0.98 17.18 -6.09
CA TYR A 71 0.30 16.59 -4.93
C TYR A 71 1.30 15.92 -3.98
N LYS A 72 1.11 16.14 -2.68
CA LYS A 72 1.89 15.52 -1.61
C LYS A 72 0.95 15.05 -0.52
N ILE A 73 1.20 13.86 0.02
CA ILE A 73 0.51 13.35 1.19
C ILE A 73 1.37 13.68 2.41
N ASP A 74 0.82 14.43 3.36
CA ASP A 74 1.48 14.60 4.66
C ASP A 74 1.26 13.32 5.48
N LEU A 75 2.37 12.61 5.70
CA LEU A 75 2.43 11.45 6.57
C LEU A 75 2.81 11.99 7.96
N LEU A 76 1.81 12.16 8.83
CA LEU A 76 2.02 12.46 10.25
C LEU A 76 2.75 11.32 10.97
#